data_AF-A0A4Q5UEA2-F1
#
_entry.id   AF-A0A4Q5UEA2-F1
#
_cell.length_a   1.000
_cell.length_b   1.000
_cell.length_c   1.000
_cell.angle_alpha   90.00
_cell.angle_beta   90.00
_cell.angle_gamma   90.00
#
_symmetry.space_group_name_H-M   'P 1'
#
loop_
_entity.id
_entity.type
_entity.pdbx_description
1 polymer ?
#
loop_
_entity_poly.entity_id
_entity_poly.type
_entity_poly.pdbx_seq_one_letter_code
_entity_poly.pdbx_strand_id
1 'polypeptide(L)'
;MKPQLLKVTSGPASSFTIRRDNVPFVNNHLHYHPEVELIYIKEGSGTQLIGDHIETFKSGDVILIGANLPHFWSFDQHYFSDPLTKPDIYVAHFSENFWGREFLEIPENLPLRKVLQRAGRGIKLSSRVQQEVGHGLEKMLDASGPRRLLLLQEALLVASEDKNCRSLSSESFQPSLTDGENDRINQVYQYSLENYKRKILISEIAAVACISPHSFCRYFKTKTKKTYSNFLIELRVSMACKLLIENRISIKQICFESGFLNFSSFHKYFKMITKKTPLNYQRDFLEN
;
A
#
# COMPACT_ATOMS: atom_id res chain seq x y z
N MET A 1 16.31 6.61 -7.16
CA MET A 1 16.76 5.22 -6.88
C MET A 1 15.69 4.25 -7.38
N LYS A 2 16.03 3.01 -7.74
CA LYS A 2 15.06 1.99 -8.23
C LYS A 2 14.19 1.47 -7.07
N PRO A 3 12.98 0.95 -7.32
CA PRO A 3 12.28 0.14 -6.32
C PRO A 3 13.20 -0.98 -5.83
N GLN A 4 13.22 -1.21 -4.52
CA GLN A 4 14.11 -2.24 -3.97
C GLN A 4 13.42 -3.60 -4.04
N LEU A 5 14.02 -4.57 -4.75
CA LEU A 5 13.65 -5.97 -4.58
C LEU A 5 14.09 -6.41 -3.19
N LEU A 6 13.14 -6.61 -2.29
CA LEU A 6 13.43 -7.19 -0.97
C LEU A 6 13.30 -8.71 -1.08
N LYS A 7 14.39 -9.43 -0.84
CA LYS A 7 14.27 -10.88 -0.58
C LYS A 7 13.88 -11.04 0.88
N VAL A 8 12.65 -11.50 1.13
CA VAL A 8 12.26 -11.91 2.47
C VAL A 8 12.89 -13.27 2.74
N THR A 9 14.06 -13.28 3.40
CA THR A 9 14.75 -14.53 3.71
C THR A 9 14.05 -15.22 4.87
N SER A 10 13.36 -16.34 4.60
CA SER A 10 13.04 -17.30 5.65
C SER A 10 14.32 -18.08 5.99
N GLY A 11 14.64 -18.20 7.29
CA GLY A 11 15.74 -19.06 7.73
C GLY A 11 15.49 -20.52 7.33
N PRO A 12 16.52 -21.38 7.31
CA PRO A 12 16.41 -22.78 6.86
C PRO A 12 15.38 -23.62 7.65
N ALA A 13 14.92 -23.14 8.80
CA ALA A 13 13.92 -23.77 9.65
C ALA A 13 12.47 -23.26 9.43
N SER A 14 12.20 -22.44 8.41
CA SER A 14 10.85 -21.92 8.17
C SER A 14 10.54 -21.75 6.68
N SER A 15 9.34 -22.18 6.27
CA SER A 15 8.84 -22.01 4.89
C SER A 15 8.28 -20.62 4.61
N PHE A 16 8.06 -19.83 5.65
CA PHE A 16 7.55 -18.46 5.58
C PHE A 16 7.92 -17.66 6.83
N THR A 17 7.83 -16.33 6.79
CA THR A 17 8.16 -15.46 7.93
C THR A 17 6.92 -14.76 8.48
N ILE A 18 6.89 -14.54 9.78
CA ILE A 18 5.96 -13.64 10.49
C ILE A 18 6.83 -12.74 11.36
N ARG A 19 6.55 -11.43 11.37
CA ARG A 19 7.26 -10.47 12.22
C ARG A 19 6.30 -9.42 12.76
N ARG A 20 6.78 -8.72 13.78
CA ARG A 20 6.13 -7.55 14.37
C ARG A 20 7.06 -6.35 14.23
N ASP A 21 6.57 -5.30 13.57
CA ASP A 21 7.32 -4.09 13.27
C ASP A 21 6.80 -2.93 14.13
N ASN A 22 7.66 -2.41 15.01
CA ASN A 22 7.32 -1.33 15.96
C ASN A 22 8.07 -0.02 15.67
N VAL A 23 8.54 0.16 14.43
CA VAL A 23 9.26 1.37 14.01
C VAL A 23 8.62 1.94 12.73
N PRO A 24 8.53 3.27 12.61
CA PRO A 24 7.78 3.91 11.52
C PRO A 24 8.57 3.96 10.19
N PHE A 25 9.82 3.50 10.19
CA PHE A 25 10.68 3.48 9.01
C PHE A 25 10.57 2.18 8.20
N VAL A 26 9.82 1.19 8.66
CA VAL A 26 9.68 -0.07 7.93
C VAL A 26 9.03 0.19 6.57
N ASN A 27 9.68 -0.30 5.51
CA ASN A 27 9.13 -0.32 4.15
C ASN A 27 8.74 1.07 3.62
N ASN A 28 9.48 2.11 4.05
CA ASN A 28 9.29 3.52 3.68
C ASN A 28 9.84 3.91 2.30
N HIS A 29 10.08 2.94 1.43
CA HIS A 29 10.50 3.12 0.05
C HIS A 29 9.59 2.30 -0.85
N LEU A 30 9.41 2.71 -2.11
CA LEU A 30 8.68 1.86 -3.06
C LEU A 30 9.46 0.56 -3.27
N HIS A 31 8.82 -0.57 -3.05
CA HIS A 31 9.43 -1.88 -3.17
C HIS A 31 8.41 -2.90 -3.69
N TYR A 32 8.92 -4.04 -4.09
CA TYR A 32 8.14 -5.22 -4.43
C TYR A 32 9.00 -6.44 -4.10
N HIS A 33 8.34 -7.58 -3.92
CA HIS A 33 8.99 -8.84 -3.60
C HIS A 33 8.13 -10.00 -4.13
N PRO A 34 8.72 -11.18 -4.41
CA PRO A 34 7.99 -12.31 -4.98
C PRO A 34 7.09 -13.02 -3.96
N GLU A 35 7.18 -12.66 -2.69
CA GLU A 35 6.30 -13.16 -1.64
C GLU A 35 4.93 -12.48 -1.66
N VAL A 36 3.91 -13.22 -1.24
CA VAL A 36 2.65 -12.65 -0.78
C VAL A 36 2.87 -12.06 0.60
N GLU A 37 2.27 -10.91 0.86
CA GLU A 37 2.35 -10.20 2.12
C GLU A 37 0.95 -10.01 2.73
N LEU A 38 0.76 -10.52 3.94
CA LEU A 38 -0.43 -10.29 4.75
C LEU A 38 -0.05 -9.37 5.92
N ILE A 39 -0.68 -8.20 5.97
CA ILE A 39 -0.34 -7.11 6.88
C ILE A 39 -1.54 -6.83 7.77
N TYR A 40 -1.31 -6.75 9.06
CA TYR A 40 -2.25 -6.21 10.04
C TYR A 40 -1.65 -4.99 10.72
N ILE A 41 -2.29 -3.84 10.54
CA ILE A 41 -1.91 -2.57 11.18
C ILE A 41 -2.70 -2.49 12.49
N LYS A 42 -2.15 -3.02 13.58
CA LYS A 42 -2.80 -2.98 14.89
C LYS A 42 -2.87 -1.54 15.41
N GLU A 43 -1.73 -0.85 15.35
CA GLU A 43 -1.61 0.57 15.65
C GLU A 43 -0.79 1.24 14.55
N GLY A 44 -1.34 2.27 13.91
CA GLY A 44 -0.65 2.94 12.81
C GLY A 44 -1.58 3.77 11.94
N SER A 45 -1.07 4.87 11.41
CA SER A 45 -1.76 5.63 10.37
C SER A 45 -0.76 6.28 9.41
N GLY A 46 -1.22 6.50 8.18
CA GLY A 46 -0.36 7.04 7.14
C GLY A 46 -0.94 6.90 5.74
N THR A 47 -0.06 7.02 4.75
CA THR A 47 -0.34 6.88 3.33
C THR A 47 0.26 5.59 2.78
N GLN A 48 -0.51 4.87 1.97
CA GLN A 48 -0.05 3.73 1.18
C GLN A 48 -0.20 4.01 -0.32
N LEU A 49 0.73 3.46 -1.10
CA LEU A 49 0.58 3.26 -2.55
C LEU A 49 0.68 1.76 -2.80
N ILE A 50 -0.34 1.16 -3.43
CA ILE A 50 -0.34 -0.26 -3.80
C ILE A 50 -0.74 -0.35 -5.28
N GLY A 51 0.15 -0.91 -6.10
CA GLY A 51 0.04 -0.86 -7.55
C GLY A 51 -0.08 0.57 -8.06
N ASP A 52 -1.26 0.96 -8.53
CA ASP A 52 -1.56 2.29 -9.04
C ASP A 52 -2.48 3.13 -8.14
N HIS A 53 -2.85 2.67 -6.94
CA HIS A 53 -3.78 3.38 -6.06
C HIS A 53 -3.07 3.97 -4.83
N ILE A 54 -3.40 5.22 -4.52
CA ILE A 54 -2.93 5.92 -3.32
C ILE A 54 -4.09 6.12 -2.38
N GLU A 55 -3.91 5.77 -1.12
CA GLU A 55 -4.89 6.08 -0.08
C GLU A 55 -4.26 6.14 1.32
N THR A 56 -5.07 6.50 2.31
CA THR A 56 -4.68 6.45 3.71
C THR A 56 -4.96 5.08 4.32
N PHE A 57 -4.05 4.60 5.17
CA PHE A 57 -4.27 3.46 6.06
C PHE A 57 -4.44 3.92 7.50
N LYS A 58 -5.07 3.07 8.33
CA LYS A 58 -5.33 3.32 9.74
C LYS A 58 -5.29 2.05 10.58
N SER A 59 -5.26 2.21 11.90
CA SER A 59 -5.36 1.13 12.88
C SER A 59 -6.59 0.26 12.61
N GLY A 60 -6.39 -1.05 12.71
CA GLY A 60 -7.37 -2.08 12.35
C GLY A 60 -7.29 -2.57 10.90
N ASP A 61 -6.65 -1.82 10.00
CA ASP A 61 -6.59 -2.24 8.60
C ASP A 61 -5.81 -3.56 8.43
N VAL A 62 -6.40 -4.47 7.65
CA VAL A 62 -5.75 -5.69 7.17
C VAL A 62 -5.68 -5.67 5.66
N ILE A 63 -4.47 -5.86 5.13
CA ILE A 63 -4.16 -5.82 3.70
C ILE A 63 -3.47 -7.12 3.30
N LEU A 64 -3.95 -7.75 2.22
CA LEU A 64 -3.28 -8.88 1.56
C LEU A 64 -2.77 -8.44 0.19
N ILE A 65 -1.46 -8.47 0.00
CA ILE A 65 -0.73 -8.04 -1.19
C ILE A 65 -0.13 -9.28 -1.86
N GLY A 66 -0.46 -9.48 -3.13
CA GLY A 66 0.05 -10.60 -3.92
C GLY A 66 1.47 -10.39 -4.39
N ALA A 67 2.08 -11.48 -4.86
CA ALA A 67 3.46 -11.50 -5.33
C ALA A 67 3.73 -10.43 -6.39
N ASN A 68 4.89 -9.78 -6.28
CA ASN A 68 5.43 -8.77 -7.21
C ASN A 68 4.59 -7.51 -7.38
N LEU A 69 3.57 -7.27 -6.54
CA LEU A 69 2.78 -6.04 -6.57
C LEU A 69 3.58 -4.90 -5.91
N PRO A 70 3.96 -3.83 -6.63
CA PRO A 70 4.69 -2.72 -6.01
C PRO A 70 3.86 -2.01 -4.94
N HIS A 71 4.50 -1.73 -3.82
CA HIS A 71 3.86 -1.04 -2.70
C HIS A 71 4.82 -0.16 -1.90
N PHE A 72 4.23 0.80 -1.19
CA PHE A 72 4.93 1.81 -0.39
C PHE A 72 4.08 2.21 0.80
N TRP A 73 4.74 2.45 1.94
CA TRP A 73 4.13 2.89 3.18
C TRP A 73 4.79 4.18 3.67
N SER A 74 4.00 5.15 4.12
CA SER A 74 4.49 6.35 4.80
C SER A 74 3.65 6.62 6.04
N PHE A 75 4.22 6.37 7.21
CA PHE A 75 3.60 6.71 8.49
C PHE A 75 3.45 8.22 8.67
N ASP A 76 2.46 8.64 9.45
CA ASP A 76 2.26 10.04 9.83
C ASP A 76 3.43 10.57 10.69
N GLN A 77 3.68 11.88 10.67
CA GLN A 77 4.87 12.49 11.29
C GLN A 77 4.92 12.30 12.82
N HIS A 78 3.76 12.13 13.47
CA HIS A 78 3.71 11.98 14.92
C HIS A 78 4.47 10.71 15.38
N TYR A 79 4.44 9.62 14.60
CA TYR A 79 5.23 8.42 14.87
C TYR A 79 6.76 8.64 14.79
N PHE A 80 7.22 9.71 14.15
CA PHE A 80 8.65 10.06 14.07
C PHE A 80 9.08 11.10 15.11
N SER A 81 8.13 11.85 15.66
CA SER A 81 8.43 12.98 16.56
C SER A 81 8.27 12.63 18.04
N ASP A 82 7.44 11.63 18.36
CA ASP A 82 7.26 11.15 19.72
C ASP A 82 7.82 9.72 19.88
N PRO A 83 8.90 9.52 20.66
CA PRO A 83 9.47 8.20 20.92
C PRO A 83 8.54 7.21 21.63
N LEU A 84 7.49 7.71 22.30
CA LEU A 84 6.49 6.89 22.99
C LEU A 84 5.41 6.37 22.04
N THR A 85 5.13 7.11 20.96
CA THR A 85 4.13 6.73 19.97
C THR A 85 4.76 5.83 18.90
N LYS A 86 4.52 4.52 19.03
CA LYS A 86 5.07 3.51 18.10
C LYS A 86 3.94 2.88 17.29
N PRO A 87 4.14 2.64 15.99
CA PRO A 87 3.23 1.76 15.27
C PRO A 87 3.37 0.33 15.83
N ASP A 88 2.36 -0.49 15.58
CA ASP A 88 2.34 -1.91 15.89
C ASP A 88 1.75 -2.66 14.69
N ILE A 89 2.61 -3.36 13.94
CA ILE A 89 2.27 -3.95 12.65
C ILE A 89 2.72 -5.41 12.64
N TYR A 90 1.83 -6.30 12.22
CA TYR A 90 2.13 -7.72 12.04
C TYR A 90 2.21 -8.02 10.55
N VAL A 91 3.28 -8.67 10.11
CA VAL A 91 3.52 -8.94 8.69
C VAL A 91 3.92 -10.39 8.48
N ALA A 92 3.09 -11.13 7.75
CA ALA A 92 3.42 -12.45 7.24
C ALA A 92 3.86 -12.34 5.77
N HIS A 93 5.01 -12.95 5.44
CA HIS A 93 5.52 -13.07 4.07
C HIS A 93 5.71 -14.53 3.70
N PHE A 94 5.17 -14.93 2.55
CA PHE A 94 5.19 -16.32 2.10
C PHE A 94 5.08 -16.46 0.58
N SER A 95 5.72 -17.47 -0.02
CA SER A 95 5.56 -17.76 -1.45
C SER A 95 4.30 -18.61 -1.70
N GLU A 96 3.47 -18.31 -2.71
CA GLU A 96 2.22 -19.07 -2.95
C GLU A 96 2.39 -20.59 -3.01
N ASN A 97 3.54 -21.07 -3.48
CA ASN A 97 3.86 -22.48 -3.67
C ASN A 97 4.63 -23.14 -2.50
N PHE A 98 4.81 -22.47 -1.36
CA PHE A 98 5.64 -23.01 -0.28
C PHE A 98 5.04 -24.29 0.35
N TRP A 99 3.71 -24.51 0.25
CA TRP A 99 3.03 -25.75 0.67
C TRP A 99 3.21 -26.91 -0.32
N GLY A 100 3.82 -26.66 -1.48
CA GLY A 100 3.80 -27.53 -2.66
C GLY A 100 2.91 -26.95 -3.75
N ARG A 101 3.28 -27.19 -5.03
CA ARG A 101 2.56 -26.59 -6.17
C ARG A 101 1.16 -27.16 -6.31
N GLU A 102 1.01 -28.44 -6.01
CA GLU A 102 -0.24 -29.19 -6.11
C GLU A 102 -1.21 -28.84 -4.98
N PHE A 103 -0.71 -28.34 -3.84
CA PHE A 103 -1.54 -28.05 -2.67
C PHE A 103 -2.63 -27.03 -2.98
N LEU A 104 -2.32 -25.93 -3.67
CA LEU A 104 -3.33 -24.93 -4.03
C LEU A 104 -4.31 -25.42 -5.11
N GLU A 105 -3.91 -26.44 -5.87
CA GLU A 105 -4.67 -26.96 -7.00
C GLU A 105 -5.75 -27.98 -6.63
N ILE A 106 -5.70 -28.58 -5.43
CA ILE A 106 -6.74 -29.50 -4.96
C ILE A 106 -8.10 -28.79 -4.81
N PRO A 107 -9.23 -29.52 -4.97
CA PRO A 107 -10.57 -28.94 -4.95
C PRO A 107 -10.90 -28.15 -3.68
N GLU A 108 -10.48 -28.66 -2.52
CA GLU A 108 -10.75 -28.07 -1.20
C GLU A 108 -10.12 -26.68 -1.05
N ASN A 109 -9.00 -26.42 -1.73
CA ASN A 109 -8.25 -25.17 -1.65
C ASN A 109 -8.66 -24.12 -2.69
N LEU A 110 -9.78 -24.33 -3.40
CA LEU A 110 -10.34 -23.33 -4.31
C LEU A 110 -10.54 -21.95 -3.66
N PRO A 111 -11.03 -21.81 -2.41
CA PRO A 111 -11.14 -20.51 -1.76
C PRO A 111 -9.78 -19.81 -1.56
N LEU A 112 -8.76 -20.56 -1.14
CA LEU A 112 -7.39 -20.04 -0.97
C LEU A 112 -6.80 -19.56 -2.29
N ARG A 113 -6.94 -20.35 -3.35
CA ARG A 113 -6.49 -19.98 -4.70
C ARG A 113 -7.15 -18.69 -5.18
N LYS A 114 -8.46 -18.56 -4.98
CA LYS A 114 -9.22 -17.35 -5.37
C LYS A 114 -8.79 -16.11 -4.59
N VAL A 115 -8.55 -16.21 -3.29
CA VAL A 115 -8.12 -15.03 -2.51
C VAL A 115 -6.70 -14.59 -2.87
N LEU A 116 -5.79 -15.52 -3.14
CA LEU A 116 -4.43 -15.21 -3.62
C LEU A 116 -4.45 -14.57 -5.02
N GLN A 117 -5.28 -15.08 -5.94
CA GLN A 117 -5.49 -14.42 -7.24
C GLN A 117 -6.01 -12.99 -7.10
N ARG A 118 -6.96 -12.74 -6.18
CA ARG A 118 -7.45 -11.38 -5.88
C ARG A 118 -6.36 -10.51 -5.26
N ALA A 119 -5.51 -11.09 -4.40
CA ALA A 119 -4.38 -10.41 -3.77
C ALA A 119 -3.36 -9.90 -4.80
N GLY A 120 -3.28 -10.47 -6.00
CA GLY A 120 -2.47 -9.91 -7.11
C GLY A 120 -2.78 -8.44 -7.45
N ARG A 121 -3.92 -7.92 -6.98
CA ARG A 121 -4.30 -6.50 -7.07
C ARG A 121 -4.27 -5.73 -5.74
N GLY A 122 -3.80 -6.39 -4.68
CA GLY A 122 -3.94 -5.94 -3.30
C GLY A 122 -5.39 -5.95 -2.88
N ILE A 123 -5.71 -6.53 -1.73
CA ILE A 123 -7.05 -6.44 -1.16
C ILE A 123 -6.99 -5.87 0.24
N LYS A 124 -7.82 -4.87 0.50
CA LYS A 124 -8.10 -4.38 1.84
C LYS A 124 -9.35 -5.08 2.35
N LEU A 125 -9.21 -5.81 3.44
CA LEU A 125 -10.32 -6.53 4.06
C LEU A 125 -11.31 -5.57 4.68
N SER A 126 -12.58 -5.97 4.72
CA SER A 126 -13.65 -5.23 5.39
C SER A 126 -13.53 -5.33 6.91
N SER A 127 -14.07 -4.35 7.62
CA SER A 127 -14.05 -4.31 9.09
C SER A 127 -14.61 -5.57 9.75
N ARG A 128 -15.50 -6.30 9.07
CA ARG A 128 -16.10 -7.55 9.55
C ARG A 128 -15.06 -8.64 9.82
N VAL A 129 -14.02 -8.75 8.97
CA VAL A 129 -13.04 -9.85 9.05
C VAL A 129 -11.66 -9.39 9.53
N GLN A 130 -11.40 -8.07 9.51
CA GLN A 130 -10.11 -7.48 9.92
C GLN A 130 -9.68 -7.94 11.32
N GLN A 131 -10.60 -7.96 12.29
CA GLN A 131 -10.29 -8.36 13.66
C GLN A 131 -9.88 -9.84 13.75
N GLU A 132 -10.58 -10.72 13.05
CA GLU A 132 -10.31 -12.16 13.07
C GLU A 132 -8.97 -12.49 12.41
N VAL A 133 -8.73 -11.94 11.23
CA VAL A 133 -7.46 -12.12 10.52
C VAL A 133 -6.30 -11.50 11.31
N GLY A 134 -6.46 -10.28 11.81
CA GLY A 134 -5.44 -9.60 12.62
C GLY A 134 -5.04 -10.40 13.86
N HIS A 135 -6.02 -10.92 14.61
CA HIS A 135 -5.75 -11.79 15.76
C HIS A 135 -5.09 -13.12 15.36
N GLY A 136 -5.39 -13.63 14.16
CA GLY A 136 -4.69 -14.77 13.56
C GLY A 136 -3.18 -14.51 13.38
N LEU A 137 -2.79 -13.31 12.92
CA LEU A 137 -1.38 -12.92 12.79
C LEU A 137 -0.69 -12.80 14.15
N GLU A 138 -1.36 -12.24 15.15
CA GLU A 138 -0.82 -12.17 16.52
C GLU A 138 -0.51 -13.57 17.05
N LYS A 139 -1.48 -14.49 16.98
CA LYS A 139 -1.30 -15.90 17.36
C LYS A 139 -0.20 -16.58 16.56
N MET A 140 -0.04 -16.22 15.29
CA MET A 140 0.96 -16.81 14.41
C MET A 140 2.39 -16.43 14.80
N LEU A 141 2.58 -15.22 15.34
CA LEU A 141 3.86 -14.74 15.84
C LEU A 141 4.32 -15.56 17.06
N ASP A 142 3.39 -15.92 17.95
CA ASP A 142 3.68 -16.69 19.17
C ASP A 142 3.70 -18.22 18.93
N ALA A 143 3.21 -18.67 17.77
CA ALA A 143 3.15 -20.09 17.43
C ALA A 143 4.49 -20.62 16.90
N SER A 144 4.67 -21.94 16.96
CA SER A 144 5.83 -22.64 16.40
C SER A 144 5.41 -23.87 15.60
N GLY A 145 6.34 -24.36 14.76
CA GLY A 145 6.15 -25.58 13.98
C GLY A 145 4.91 -25.56 13.07
N PRO A 146 4.22 -26.69 12.88
CA PRO A 146 3.06 -26.80 12.00
C PRO A 146 1.89 -25.89 12.37
N ARG A 147 1.78 -25.44 13.62
CA ARG A 147 0.70 -24.56 14.05
C ARG A 147 0.69 -23.22 13.29
N ARG A 148 1.88 -22.70 12.95
CA ARG A 148 2.03 -21.49 12.13
C ARG A 148 1.38 -21.65 10.74
N LEU A 149 1.48 -22.84 10.15
CA LEU A 149 0.88 -23.16 8.85
C LEU A 149 -0.64 -23.16 8.90
N LEU A 150 -1.20 -23.76 9.95
CA LEU A 150 -2.65 -23.83 10.16
C LEU A 150 -3.23 -22.42 10.34
N LEU A 151 -2.59 -21.58 11.15
CA LEU A 151 -3.02 -20.20 11.39
C LEU A 151 -2.97 -19.35 10.11
N LEU A 152 -1.97 -19.56 9.24
CA LEU A 152 -1.91 -18.86 7.96
C LEU A 152 -3.03 -19.31 7.02
N GLN A 153 -3.29 -20.62 6.94
CA GLN A 153 -4.40 -21.14 6.13
C GLN A 153 -5.76 -20.63 6.64
N GLU A 154 -5.97 -20.61 7.96
CA GLU A 154 -7.17 -20.08 8.61
C GLU A 154 -7.36 -18.59 8.29
N ALA A 155 -6.31 -17.78 8.45
CA ALA A 155 -6.34 -16.35 8.12
C ALA A 155 -6.69 -16.10 6.63
N LEU A 156 -6.13 -16.88 5.70
CA LEU A 156 -6.43 -16.78 4.27
C LEU A 156 -7.83 -17.27 3.94
N LEU A 157 -8.33 -18.31 4.62
CA LEU A 157 -9.69 -18.81 4.45
C LEU A 157 -10.71 -17.73 4.87
N VAL A 158 -10.54 -17.13 6.05
CA VAL A 158 -11.36 -16.01 6.53
C VAL A 158 -11.32 -14.84 5.54
N ALA A 159 -10.12 -14.47 5.05
CA ALA A 159 -9.98 -13.44 4.03
C ALA A 159 -10.70 -13.80 2.71
N SER A 160 -10.76 -15.09 2.34
CA SER A 160 -11.45 -15.56 1.14
C SER A 160 -12.98 -15.44 1.22
N GLU A 161 -13.53 -15.51 2.44
CA GLU A 161 -14.96 -15.38 2.71
C GLU A 161 -15.43 -13.92 2.73
N ASP A 162 -14.50 -12.96 2.66
CA ASP A 162 -14.82 -11.55 2.58
C ASP A 162 -15.28 -11.13 1.18
N LYS A 163 -16.60 -11.09 1.04
CA LYS A 163 -17.30 -10.60 -0.15
C LYS A 163 -17.24 -9.08 -0.31
N ASN A 164 -16.89 -8.34 0.76
CA ASN A 164 -16.88 -6.88 0.81
C ASN A 164 -15.47 -6.28 0.80
N CYS A 165 -14.41 -7.10 0.65
CA CYS A 165 -13.07 -6.56 0.53
C CYS A 165 -12.88 -5.78 -0.77
N ARG A 166 -12.04 -4.75 -0.72
CA ARG A 166 -11.82 -3.82 -1.83
C ARG A 166 -10.46 -4.05 -2.47
N SER A 167 -10.42 -4.13 -3.80
CA SER A 167 -9.17 -4.17 -4.56
C SER A 167 -8.45 -2.82 -4.50
N LEU A 168 -7.14 -2.86 -4.36
CA LEU A 168 -6.27 -1.70 -4.19
C LEU A 168 -5.50 -1.34 -5.45
N SER A 169 -5.65 -2.05 -6.56
CA SER A 169 -5.12 -1.62 -7.85
C SER A 169 -6.15 -1.86 -8.96
N SER A 170 -6.02 -1.17 -10.09
CA SER A 170 -6.95 -1.30 -11.22
C SER A 170 -6.93 -2.70 -11.86
N GLU A 171 -8.01 -3.11 -12.54
CA GLU A 171 -8.10 -4.44 -13.22
C GLU A 171 -7.02 -4.66 -14.27
N SER A 172 -6.60 -3.57 -14.90
CA SER A 172 -5.53 -3.54 -15.89
C SER A 172 -4.14 -3.40 -15.30
N PHE A 173 -4.03 -3.19 -13.99
CA PHE A 173 -2.74 -3.18 -13.33
C PHE A 173 -2.20 -4.61 -13.38
N GLN A 174 -1.33 -4.85 -14.34
CA GLN A 174 -0.58 -6.09 -14.45
C GLN A 174 0.84 -5.80 -13.99
N PRO A 175 1.30 -6.41 -12.89
CA PRO A 175 2.73 -6.49 -12.62
C PRO A 175 3.37 -7.11 -13.86
N SER A 176 4.18 -6.36 -14.61
CA SER A 176 4.81 -6.87 -15.82
C SER A 176 5.82 -7.94 -15.42
N LEU A 177 5.74 -9.12 -16.02
CA LEU A 177 6.70 -10.21 -15.77
C LEU A 177 8.10 -9.91 -16.36
N THR A 178 8.25 -8.78 -17.06
CA THR A 178 9.54 -8.32 -17.58
C THR A 178 10.13 -7.26 -16.66
N ASP A 179 11.32 -7.55 -16.12
CA ASP A 179 12.02 -6.69 -15.16
C ASP A 179 12.13 -5.23 -15.63
N GLY A 180 12.33 -5.01 -16.94
CA GLY A 180 12.52 -3.67 -17.52
C GLY A 180 11.27 -2.77 -17.53
N GLU A 181 10.06 -3.32 -17.67
CA GLU A 181 8.84 -2.50 -17.68
C GLU A 181 8.35 -2.14 -16.28
N ASN A 182 8.47 -3.07 -15.33
CA ASN A 182 8.19 -2.80 -13.92
C ASN A 182 9.17 -1.77 -13.37
N ASP A 183 10.46 -1.88 -13.72
CA ASP A 183 11.47 -0.88 -13.36
C ASP A 183 11.06 0.53 -13.80
N ARG A 184 10.54 0.68 -15.02
CA ARG A 184 10.15 1.99 -15.56
C ARG A 184 9.01 2.64 -14.78
N ILE A 185 7.89 1.95 -14.57
CA ILE A 185 6.75 2.55 -13.87
C ILE A 185 7.08 2.86 -12.41
N ASN A 186 7.88 1.99 -11.79
CA ASN A 186 8.31 2.19 -10.41
C ASN A 186 9.27 3.39 -10.27
N GLN A 187 10.16 3.62 -11.24
CA GLN A 187 10.97 4.85 -11.27
C GLN A 187 10.10 6.11 -11.35
N VAL A 188 9.02 6.07 -12.13
CA VAL A 188 8.05 7.18 -12.23
C VAL A 188 7.36 7.42 -10.88
N TYR A 189 6.92 6.37 -10.20
CA TYR A 189 6.31 6.48 -8.87
C TYR A 189 7.29 7.04 -7.84
N GLN A 190 8.49 6.48 -7.75
CA GLN A 190 9.52 6.92 -6.81
C GLN A 190 9.87 8.40 -7.02
N TYR A 191 10.12 8.79 -8.27
CA TYR A 191 10.42 10.19 -8.60
C TYR A 191 9.28 11.12 -8.17
N SER A 192 8.03 10.68 -8.37
CA SER A 192 6.85 11.45 -7.98
C SER A 192 6.73 11.58 -6.45
N LEU A 193 7.00 10.51 -5.70
CA LEU A 193 7.03 10.53 -4.23
C LEU A 193 8.11 11.46 -3.68
N GLU A 194 9.25 11.56 -4.34
CA GLU A 194 10.36 12.44 -3.92
C GLU A 194 10.13 13.91 -4.32
N ASN A 195 9.38 14.17 -5.39
CA ASN A 195 9.28 15.50 -6.01
C ASN A 195 7.87 16.12 -6.01
N TYR A 196 6.86 15.49 -5.38
CA TYR A 196 5.46 15.94 -5.48
C TYR A 196 5.22 17.38 -5.04
N LYS A 197 6.03 17.91 -4.12
CA LYS A 197 5.91 19.27 -3.57
C LYS A 197 6.12 20.35 -4.63
N ARG A 198 6.93 20.10 -5.66
CA ARG A 198 7.19 21.05 -6.75
C ARG A 198 6.39 20.71 -8.00
N LYS A 199 6.41 21.63 -8.97
CA LYS A 199 5.89 21.35 -10.31
C LYS A 199 6.79 20.32 -10.99
N ILE A 200 6.20 19.21 -11.45
CA ILE A 200 6.86 18.18 -12.26
C ILE A 200 6.36 18.37 -13.70
N LEU A 201 7.28 18.58 -14.64
CA LEU A 201 6.92 18.73 -16.05
C LEU A 201 6.76 17.35 -16.71
N ILE A 202 5.91 17.26 -17.74
CA ILE A 202 5.76 16.00 -18.50
C ILE A 202 7.07 15.59 -19.18
N SER A 203 7.86 16.55 -19.67
CA SER A 203 9.19 16.28 -20.24
C SER A 203 10.16 15.67 -19.22
N GLU A 204 10.11 16.15 -18.00
CA GLU A 204 10.96 15.70 -16.89
C GLU A 204 10.61 14.25 -16.49
N ILE A 205 9.34 13.96 -16.25
CA ILE A 205 8.93 12.61 -15.87
C ILE A 205 9.04 11.61 -17.04
N ALA A 206 8.90 12.07 -18.29
CA ALA A 206 9.13 11.25 -19.46
C ALA A 206 10.62 10.87 -19.60
N ALA A 207 11.54 11.78 -19.26
CA ALA A 207 12.97 11.50 -19.20
C ALA A 207 13.30 10.45 -18.13
N VAL A 208 12.66 10.52 -16.95
CA VAL A 208 12.76 9.47 -15.90
C VAL A 208 12.33 8.11 -16.45
N ALA A 209 11.26 8.07 -17.26
CA ALA A 209 10.78 6.85 -17.90
C ALA A 209 11.59 6.45 -19.15
N CYS A 210 12.61 7.22 -19.53
CA CYS A 210 13.42 7.07 -20.75
C CYS A 210 12.59 6.99 -22.05
N ILE A 211 11.54 7.79 -22.17
CA ILE A 211 10.67 7.86 -23.36
C ILE A 211 10.28 9.30 -23.69
N SER A 212 9.73 9.53 -24.88
CA SER A 212 9.27 10.87 -25.28
C SER A 212 8.03 11.31 -24.46
N PRO A 213 7.80 12.63 -24.29
CA PRO A 213 6.64 13.17 -23.57
C PRO A 213 5.28 12.61 -24.04
N HIS A 214 5.10 12.51 -25.35
CA HIS A 214 3.87 11.97 -25.94
C HIS A 214 3.71 10.48 -25.61
N SER A 215 4.78 9.69 -25.74
CA SER A 215 4.79 8.28 -25.38
C SER A 215 4.53 8.06 -23.89
N PHE A 216 5.05 8.94 -23.03
CA PHE A 216 4.84 8.87 -21.58
C PHE A 216 3.37 9.00 -21.20
N CYS A 217 2.66 10.00 -21.74
CA CYS A 217 1.24 10.19 -21.42
C CYS A 217 0.42 8.94 -21.77
N ARG A 218 0.68 8.33 -22.94
CA ARG A 218 0.02 7.09 -23.35
C ARG A 218 0.43 5.92 -22.46
N TYR A 219 1.73 5.73 -22.24
CA TYR A 219 2.29 4.66 -21.41
C TYR A 219 1.70 4.69 -20.00
N PHE A 220 1.77 5.84 -19.33
CA PHE A 220 1.30 5.99 -17.95
C PHE A 220 -0.21 5.74 -17.85
N LYS A 221 -1.01 6.27 -18.79
CA LYS A 221 -2.45 6.03 -18.82
C LYS A 221 -2.79 4.56 -19.10
N THR A 222 -2.02 3.87 -19.94
CA THR A 222 -2.22 2.43 -20.17
C THR A 222 -1.92 1.62 -18.92
N LYS A 223 -0.84 1.94 -18.20
CA LYS A 223 -0.42 1.20 -16.99
C LYS A 223 -1.25 1.51 -15.74
N THR A 224 -1.78 2.73 -15.61
CA THR A 224 -2.45 3.19 -14.37
C THR A 224 -3.93 3.58 -14.55
N LYS A 225 -4.44 3.55 -15.79
CA LYS A 225 -5.77 4.05 -16.19
C LYS A 225 -6.08 5.52 -15.89
N LYS A 226 -5.13 6.27 -15.35
CA LYS A 226 -5.24 7.71 -15.08
C LYS A 226 -4.13 8.49 -15.76
N THR A 227 -4.37 9.79 -15.92
CA THR A 227 -3.31 10.69 -16.38
C THR A 227 -2.29 10.87 -15.26
N TYR A 228 -1.04 11.18 -15.63
CA TYR A 228 -0.01 11.50 -14.64
C TYR A 228 -0.42 12.68 -13.74
N SER A 229 -1.08 13.69 -14.31
CA SER A 229 -1.60 14.82 -13.55
C SER A 229 -2.61 14.39 -12.48
N ASN A 230 -3.53 13.47 -12.79
CA ASN A 230 -4.50 12.96 -11.81
C ASN A 230 -3.81 12.15 -10.72
N PHE A 231 -2.86 11.28 -11.08
CA PHE A 231 -2.03 10.56 -10.12
C PHE A 231 -1.29 11.51 -9.17
N LEU A 232 -0.66 12.57 -9.70
CA LEU A 232 0.05 13.54 -8.89
C LEU A 232 -0.91 14.31 -7.96
N ILE A 233 -2.12 14.63 -8.41
CA ILE A 233 -3.16 15.25 -7.58
C ILE A 233 -3.57 14.31 -6.43
N GLU A 234 -3.79 13.03 -6.71
CA GLU A 234 -4.14 12.04 -5.68
C GLU A 234 -3.04 11.90 -4.63
N LEU A 235 -1.77 11.83 -5.07
CA LEU A 235 -0.62 11.82 -4.20
C LEU A 235 -0.61 13.04 -3.28
N ARG A 236 -0.78 14.24 -3.86
CA ARG A 236 -0.80 15.49 -3.09
C ARG A 236 -1.98 15.57 -2.11
N VAL A 237 -3.18 15.11 -2.50
CA VAL A 237 -4.32 15.05 -1.57
C VAL A 237 -4.03 14.08 -0.43
N SER A 238 -3.43 12.92 -0.69
CA SER A 238 -3.06 11.99 0.37
C SER A 238 -2.05 12.60 1.35
N MET A 239 -1.04 13.31 0.83
CA MET A 239 -0.08 14.06 1.67
C MET A 239 -0.77 15.18 2.47
N ALA A 240 -1.79 15.84 1.92
CA ALA A 240 -2.56 16.83 2.64
C ALA A 240 -3.42 16.21 3.77
N CYS A 241 -4.01 15.03 3.55
CA CYS A 241 -4.75 14.30 4.59
C CYS A 241 -3.86 14.04 5.81
N LYS A 242 -2.64 13.54 5.58
CA LYS A 242 -1.62 13.32 6.62
C LYS A 242 -1.35 14.61 7.42
N LEU A 243 -1.04 15.71 6.74
CA LEU A 243 -0.77 17.00 7.40
C LEU A 243 -1.97 17.58 8.15
N LEU A 244 -3.21 17.30 7.69
CA LEU A 244 -4.43 17.75 8.38
C LEU A 244 -4.65 17.01 9.70
N ILE A 245 -4.42 15.69 9.72
CA ILE A 245 -4.54 14.86 10.93
C ILE A 245 -3.51 15.30 11.97
N GLU A 246 -2.29 15.63 11.54
CA GLU A 246 -1.25 16.15 12.43
C GLU A 246 -1.64 17.48 13.09
N ASN A 247 -2.45 18.31 12.40
CA ASN A 247 -2.97 19.58 12.89
C ASN A 247 -1.92 20.54 13.52
N ARG A 248 -0.69 20.56 12.98
CA ARG A 248 0.41 21.42 13.48
C ARG A 248 0.57 22.73 12.74
N ILE A 249 -0.01 22.82 11.54
CA ILE A 249 0.14 23.96 10.63
C ILE A 249 -1.22 24.36 10.04
N SER A 250 -1.34 25.61 9.61
CA SER A 250 -2.59 26.14 9.05
C SER A 250 -2.98 25.42 7.74
N ILE A 251 -4.28 25.34 7.44
CA ILE A 251 -4.79 24.77 6.17
C ILE A 251 -4.13 25.44 4.94
N LYS A 252 -3.78 26.73 5.04
CA LYS A 252 -3.05 27.44 3.99
C LYS A 252 -1.63 26.91 3.80
N GLN A 253 -0.90 26.65 4.89
CA GLN A 253 0.42 26.01 4.81
C GLN A 253 0.31 24.57 4.29
N ILE A 254 -0.70 23.81 4.75
CA ILE A 254 -0.96 22.44 4.28
C ILE A 254 -1.12 22.40 2.76
N CYS A 255 -1.86 23.35 2.18
CA CYS A 255 -2.00 23.47 0.73
C CYS A 255 -0.64 23.48 0.01
N PHE A 256 0.31 24.31 0.48
CA PHE A 256 1.61 24.45 -0.16
C PHE A 256 2.56 23.28 0.17
N GLU A 257 2.57 22.81 1.42
CA GLU A 257 3.40 21.67 1.85
C GLU A 257 2.99 20.34 1.21
N SER A 258 1.70 20.20 0.86
CA SER A 258 1.21 19.08 0.07
C SER A 258 1.46 19.24 -1.44
N GLY A 259 2.06 20.34 -1.90
CA GLY A 259 2.46 20.56 -3.29
C GLY A 259 1.43 21.23 -4.20
N PHE A 260 0.34 21.78 -3.65
CA PHE A 260 -0.59 22.59 -4.43
C PHE A 260 -0.09 24.03 -4.58
N LEU A 261 -0.19 24.56 -5.81
CA LEU A 261 0.25 25.92 -6.12
C LEU A 261 -0.76 27.00 -5.70
N ASN A 262 -2.03 26.64 -5.51
CA ASN A 262 -3.08 27.56 -5.10
C ASN A 262 -4.20 26.87 -4.33
N PHE A 263 -4.85 27.64 -3.48
CA PHE A 263 -5.85 27.18 -2.53
C PHE A 263 -7.16 26.70 -3.19
N SER A 264 -7.55 27.34 -4.30
CA SER A 264 -8.76 26.97 -5.05
C SER A 264 -8.64 25.57 -5.65
N SER A 265 -7.50 25.24 -6.24
CA SER A 265 -7.23 23.90 -6.77
C SER A 265 -7.16 22.88 -5.64
N PHE A 266 -6.49 23.21 -4.54
CA PHE A 266 -6.43 22.37 -3.35
C PHE A 266 -7.83 22.01 -2.84
N HIS A 267 -8.68 23.00 -2.54
CA HIS A 267 -10.04 22.75 -2.06
C HIS A 267 -10.88 21.92 -3.03
N LYS A 268 -10.80 22.25 -4.33
CA LYS A 268 -11.54 21.55 -5.38
C LYS A 268 -11.17 20.07 -5.42
N TYR A 269 -9.87 19.76 -5.55
CA TYR A 269 -9.41 18.38 -5.69
C TYR A 269 -9.50 17.59 -4.40
N PHE A 270 -9.21 18.22 -3.26
CA PHE A 270 -9.37 17.60 -1.95
C PHE A 270 -10.82 17.14 -1.76
N LYS A 271 -11.80 18.04 -1.93
CA LYS A 271 -13.23 17.69 -1.80
C LYS A 271 -13.68 16.65 -2.81
N MET A 272 -13.17 16.71 -4.04
CA MET A 272 -13.50 15.73 -5.08
C MET A 272 -13.06 14.32 -4.71
N ILE A 273 -11.85 14.18 -4.14
CA ILE A 273 -11.21 12.90 -3.80
C ILE A 273 -11.70 12.38 -2.45
N THR A 274 -11.64 13.20 -1.39
CA THR A 274 -11.99 12.77 -0.01
C THR A 274 -13.48 12.87 0.30
N LYS A 275 -14.27 13.48 -0.60
CA LYS A 275 -15.69 13.84 -0.42
C LYS A 275 -15.96 14.85 0.71
N LYS A 276 -14.92 15.40 1.34
CA LYS A 276 -15.00 16.34 2.46
C LYS A 276 -14.15 17.58 2.19
N THR A 277 -14.49 18.72 2.79
CA THR A 277 -13.59 19.88 2.79
C THR A 277 -12.37 19.57 3.69
N PRO A 278 -11.21 20.23 3.49
CA PRO A 278 -10.06 20.05 4.37
C PRO A 278 -10.40 20.24 5.86
N LEU A 279 -11.19 21.27 6.18
CA LEU A 279 -11.63 21.56 7.55
C LEU A 279 -12.52 20.46 8.12
N ASN A 280 -13.53 20.00 7.38
CA ASN A 280 -14.42 18.93 7.85
C ASN A 280 -13.66 17.62 8.00
N TYR A 281 -12.75 17.33 7.07
CA TYR A 281 -11.90 16.14 7.15
C TYR A 281 -11.06 16.16 8.43
N GLN A 282 -10.39 17.29 8.72
CA GLN A 282 -9.62 17.45 9.95
C GLN A 282 -10.48 17.27 11.20
N ARG A 283 -11.65 17.90 11.26
CA ARG A 283 -12.56 17.79 12.40
C ARG A 283 -12.98 16.34 12.67
N ASP A 284 -13.41 15.63 11.63
CA ASP A 284 -13.89 14.25 11.78
C ASP A 284 -12.80 13.28 12.27
N PHE A 285 -11.51 13.61 12.08
CA PHE A 285 -10.38 12.81 12.58
C PHE A 285 -9.90 13.21 13.98
N LEU A 286 -10.25 14.41 14.45
CA LEU A 286 -9.92 14.86 15.81
C LEU A 286 -11.05 14.58 16.82
N GLU A 287 -12.27 14.38 16.33
CA GLU A 287 -13.46 14.04 17.14
C GLU A 287 -13.65 12.51 17.34
N ASN A 288 -12.84 11.67 16.69
CA ASN A 288 -12.80 10.21 16.87
C ASN A 288 -11.50 9.79 17.56
#